data_AF-A0A410Q8E1-F1
#
_entry.id   AF-A0A410Q8E1-F1
#
_cell.length_a   1.000
_cell.length_b   1.000
_cell.length_c   1.000
_cell.angle_alpha   90.00
_cell.angle_beta   90.00
_cell.angle_gamma   90.00
#
_symmetry.space_group_name_H-M   'P 1'
#
loop_
_entity.id
_entity.type
_entity.pdbx_description
1 polymer ?
#
loop_
_entity_poly.entity_id
_entity_poly.type
_entity_poly.pdbx_seq_one_letter_code
_entity_poly.pdbx_strand_id
1 'polypeptide(L)' 'MLKHLLIEKAYEYPLPHKEPTMQGCKYDNVKGYWTYENNNKPVILDKNFIKPRTKKADRETGEDQKGE' A
#
# COMPACT_ATOMS: atom_id res chain seq x y z
N MET A 1 4.73 -7.29 -33.99
CA MET A 1 3.40 -7.83 -33.66
C MET A 1 2.51 -6.65 -33.29
N LEU A 2 1.31 -6.56 -33.86
CA LEU A 2 0.31 -5.56 -33.49
C LEU A 2 -0.22 -5.89 -32.08
N LYS A 3 -0.22 -4.92 -31.18
CA LYS A 3 -0.86 -5.06 -29.86
C LYS A 3 -2.37 -5.03 -30.07
N HIS A 4 -3.10 -5.75 -29.22
CA HIS A 4 -4.56 -5.76 -29.27
C HIS A 4 -5.11 -4.36 -28.92
N LEU A 5 -6.16 -3.91 -29.61
CA LEU A 5 -6.76 -2.57 -29.43
C LEU A 5 -7.06 -2.22 -27.97
N LEU A 6 -7.51 -3.19 -27.17
CA LEU A 6 -7.78 -2.98 -25.74
C LEU A 6 -6.52 -2.61 -24.94
N ILE A 7 -5.37 -3.14 -25.30
CA ILE A 7 -4.09 -2.82 -24.66
C ILE A 7 -3.68 -1.39 -25.06
N GLU A 8 -3.93 -1.00 -26.30
CA GLU A 8 -3.63 0.35 -26.79
C GLU A 8 -4.50 1.44 -26.17
N LYS A 9 -5.73 1.08 -25.78
CA LYS A 9 -6.70 1.98 -25.14
C LYS A 9 -6.70 1.89 -23.62
N ALA A 10 -5.92 0.99 -23.04
CA ALA A 10 -5.82 0.87 -21.59
C ALA A 10 -5.19 2.14 -21.01
N TYR A 11 -5.84 2.70 -20.00
CA TYR A 11 -5.33 3.82 -19.23
C TYR A 11 -4.88 3.32 -17.86
N GLU A 12 -3.60 3.49 -17.55
CA GLU A 12 -3.05 3.22 -16.23
C GLU A 12 -3.08 4.50 -15.40
N TYR A 13 -3.81 4.46 -14.28
CA TYR A 13 -3.74 5.55 -13.31
C TYR A 13 -2.36 5.55 -12.65
N PRO A 14 -1.67 6.70 -12.56
CA PRO A 14 -0.43 6.79 -11.82
C PRO A 14 -0.72 6.47 -10.36
N LEU A 15 -0.29 5.30 -9.91
CA LEU A 15 -0.31 4.97 -8.49
C LEU A 15 0.79 5.81 -7.82
N PRO A 16 0.52 6.48 -6.68
CA PRO A 16 1.58 7.00 -5.83
C PRO A 16 2.30 5.80 -5.21
N HIS A 17 3.18 5.17 -5.99
CA HIS A 17 3.90 3.97 -5.59
C HIS A 17 5.06 4.38 -4.70
N LYS A 18 4.77 4.58 -3.41
CA LYS A 18 5.80 4.36 -2.40
C LYS A 18 5.55 2.97 -1.83
N GLU A 19 6.45 2.05 -2.16
CA GLU A 19 6.44 0.75 -1.50
C GLU A 19 6.66 0.95 -0.01
N PRO A 20 5.78 0.41 0.85
CA PRO A 20 6.07 0.35 2.27
C PRO A 20 7.32 -0.51 2.45
N THR A 21 8.41 0.09 2.94
CA THR A 21 9.61 -0.64 3.35
C THR A 21 9.58 -0.85 4.86
N MET A 22 9.79 -2.10 5.28
CA MET A 22 10.01 -2.46 6.68
C MET A 22 11.49 -2.48 7.04
N GLN A 23 12.35 -1.93 6.18
CA GLN A 23 13.79 -1.92 6.42
C GLN A 23 14.15 -1.15 7.69
N GLY A 24 14.99 -1.74 8.54
CA GLY A 24 15.33 -1.20 9.85
C GLY A 24 14.19 -1.29 10.86
N CYS A 25 13.18 -2.12 10.62
CA CYS A 25 12.11 -2.43 11.57
C CYS A 25 12.16 -3.90 11.95
N LYS A 26 11.97 -4.19 13.24
CA LYS A 26 11.85 -5.55 13.79
C LYS A 26 10.54 -5.72 14.54
N TYR A 27 9.99 -6.93 14.51
CA TYR A 27 8.85 -7.29 15.33
C TYR A 27 9.29 -7.63 16.76
N ASP A 28 8.72 -6.96 17.76
CA ASP A 28 8.95 -7.24 19.17
C ASP A 28 7.89 -8.25 19.66
N ASN A 29 8.29 -9.51 19.83
CA ASN A 29 7.40 -10.60 20.26
C ASN A 29 6.83 -10.40 21.66
N VAL A 30 7.53 -9.68 22.53
CA VAL A 30 7.07 -9.43 23.91
C VAL A 30 6.00 -8.36 23.92
N LYS A 31 6.17 -7.32 23.10
CA LYS A 31 5.24 -6.18 23.03
C LYS A 31 4.11 -6.36 22.01
N GLY A 32 4.27 -7.27 21.05
CA GLY A 32 3.27 -7.58 20.02
C GLY A 32 3.19 -6.55 18.90
N TYR A 33 4.26 -5.77 18.67
CA TYR A 33 4.27 -4.74 17.61
C TYR A 33 5.66 -4.48 17.02
N TRP A 34 5.67 -3.79 15.88
CA TRP A 34 6.89 -3.42 15.17
C TRP A 34 7.57 -2.20 15.79
N THR A 35 8.90 -2.26 15.87
CA THR A 35 9.76 -1.18 16.38
C THR A 35 10.89 -0.89 15.40
N TYR A 36 11.39 0.35 15.40
CA TYR A 36 12.61 0.66 14.68
C TYR A 36 13.83 0.04 15.39
N GLU A 37 14.74 -0.55 14.63
CA GLU A 37 15.95 -1.17 15.16
C GLU A 37 16.91 -0.15 15.81
N ASN A 38 16.92 1.09 15.31
CA ASN A 38 17.84 2.14 15.76
C ASN A 38 17.51 2.75 17.13
N ASN A 39 16.23 2.79 17.51
CA ASN A 39 15.77 3.50 18.71
C ASN A 39 14.70 2.74 19.51
N ASN A 40 14.30 1.55 19.06
CA ASN A 40 13.25 0.71 19.64
C ASN A 40 11.89 1.42 19.82
N LYS A 41 11.65 2.54 19.14
CA LYS A 41 10.35 3.24 19.19
C LYS A 41 9.33 2.49 18.34
N PRO A 42 8.05 2.45 18.77
CA PRO A 42 6.99 1.87 17.97
C PRO A 42 6.86 2.59 16.63
N VAL A 43 6.88 1.83 15.52
CA VAL A 43 6.78 2.40 14.17
C VAL A 43 5.44 3.10 13.94
N ILE A 44 4.39 2.68 14.65
CA ILE A 44 3.03 3.21 14.52
C ILE A 44 2.91 4.69 14.95
N LEU A 45 3.85 5.17 15.77
CA LEU A 45 3.87 6.56 16.24
C LEU A 45 4.50 7.52 15.24
N ASP A 46 5.21 7.00 14.23
CA ASP A 46 5.81 7.81 13.19
C ASP A 46 4.77 8.14 12.10
N LYS A 47 4.49 9.43 11.93
CA LYS A 47 3.53 9.93 10.94
C LYS A 47 4.01 9.72 9.49
N ASN A 48 5.31 9.61 9.29
CA ASN A 48 5.93 9.43 7.97
C ASN A 48 6.11 7.95 7.62
N PHE A 49 5.89 7.05 8.57
CA PHE A 49 6.02 5.62 8.35
C PHE A 49 4.91 5.12 7.41
N ILE A 50 5.35 4.50 6.31
CA ILE A 50 4.43 3.92 5.33
C ILE A 50 4.03 2.54 5.85
N LYS A 51 2.89 2.51 6.54
CA LYS A 51 2.33 1.29 7.09
C LYS A 51 2.15 0.26 5.97
N PRO A 52 2.51 -1.02 6.19
CA PRO A 52 2.11 -2.10 5.29
C PRO A 52 0.59 -2.05 5.12
N ARG A 53 0.15 -1.70 3.92
CA ARG A 53 -1.26 -1.73 3.55
C ARG A 53 -1.44 -2.97 2.71
N THR A 54 -2.04 -4.01 3.27
CA THR A 54 -2.60 -5.05 2.42
C THR A 54 -3.72 -4.40 1.62
N LYS A 55 -3.80 -4.78 0.34
CA LYS A 55 -4.80 -4.32 -0.62
C LYS A 55 -6.23 -4.58 -0.08
N LYS A 56 -6.73 -3.65 0.72
CA LYS A 56 -8.16 -3.45 1.02
C LYS A 56 -8.76 -2.36 0.11
N ALA A 57 -8.00 -1.96 -0.91
CA ALA A 57 -8.47 -1.09 -1.99
C ALA A 57 -8.88 -1.95 -3.19
N ASP A 58 -9.71 -2.97 -2.95
CA ASP A 58 -10.62 -3.40 -4.01
C ASP A 58 -11.60 -2.24 -4.13
N ARG A 59 -11.38 -1.43 -5.16
CA ARG A 59 -12.37 -0.47 -5.60
C ARG A 59 -13.45 -1.32 -6.25
N GLU A 60 -14.55 -1.58 -5.54
CA GLU A 60 -15.73 -2.19 -6.15
C GLU A 60 -16.15 -1.29 -7.30
N THR A 61 -15.90 -1.74 -8.52
CA THR A 61 -16.36 -1.08 -9.75
C THR A 61 -17.72 -1.60 -10.19
N GLY A 62 -18.36 -2.44 -9.38
CA GLY A 62 -19.69 -3.00 -9.61
C GLY A 62 -20.71 -2.39 -8.66
N GLU A 63 -21.72 -1.75 -9.24
CA GLU A 63 -22.97 -1.20 -8.66
C GLU A 63 -22.99 0.23 -8.11
N ASP A 64 -22.03 0.69 -7.32
CA ASP A 64 -22.20 1.96 -6.55
C ASP A 64 -22.06 3.28 -7.36
N GLN A 65 -22.00 3.21 -8.70
CA GLN A 65 -22.01 4.38 -9.60
C GLN A 65 -23.34 4.59 -10.34
N LYS A 66 -24.39 3.83 -10.04
CA LYS A 66 -25.74 4.10 -10.56
C LYS A 66 -26.48 5.05 -9.62
N GLY A 67 -26.13 6.33 -9.64
CA GLY A 67 -26.79 7.28 -8.76
C GLY A 67 -26.25 8.70 -8.72
N GLU A 68 -25.70 9.22 -9.83
CA GLU A 68 -25.66 10.67 -10.11
C GLU A 68 -25.90 10.91 -11.61
#